data_AF-A0A2L2Z6I2-F1
#
_entry.id   AF-A0A2L2Z6I2-F1
#
_cell.length_a   1.000
_cell.length_b   1.000
_cell.length_c   1.000
_cell.angle_alpha   90.00
_cell.angle_beta   90.00
_cell.angle_gamma   90.00
#
_symmetry.space_group_name_H-M   'P 1'
#
loop_
_entity.id
_entity.type
_entity.pdbx_description
1 polymer ?
#
loop_
_entity_poly.entity_id
_entity_poly.type
_entity_poly.pdbx_seq_one_letter_code
_entity_poly.pdbx_strand_id
1 'polypeptide(L)'
;LKLRLDGTDNQSDFWKLVDSSDIHPIGHCEKNGGMLQPPLGFRMTPSSWPMFLRKILNGAYIAPSDIFIEEPKSPKSNKFKVGQKLEA
;
A
#
# COMPACT_ATOMS: atom_id res chain seq x y z
N LEU A 1 3.48 -3.11 -9.10
CA LEU A 1 4.33 -2.16 -8.36
C LEU A 1 5.17 -2.92 -7.35
N LYS A 2 6.48 -2.65 -7.27
CA LYS A 2 7.33 -3.10 -6.15
C LYS A 2 7.35 -1.98 -5.11
N LEU A 3 6.90 -2.27 -3.90
CA LEU A 3 6.66 -1.30 -2.85
C LEU A 3 7.54 -1.59 -1.65
N ARG A 4 7.93 -0.51 -0.95
CA ARG A 4 8.61 -0.54 0.34
C ARG A 4 7.92 0.44 1.26
N LEU A 5 7.82 0.09 2.54
CA LEU A 5 7.31 1.01 3.56
C LEU A 5 8.45 1.94 4.01
N ASP A 6 8.22 3.25 3.95
CA ASP A 6 9.21 4.22 4.41
C ASP A 6 9.59 3.98 5.88
N GLY A 7 10.90 3.94 6.14
CA GLY A 7 11.45 3.71 7.48
C GLY A 7 11.73 2.25 7.83
N THR A 8 11.50 1.30 6.90
CA THR A 8 11.93 -0.10 7.03
C THR A 8 13.23 -0.40 6.28
N ASP A 9 13.66 -1.66 6.35
CA ASP A 9 14.73 -2.19 5.52
C ASP A 9 14.30 -2.49 4.07
N ASN A 10 15.25 -3.03 3.29
CA ASN A 10 15.07 -3.47 1.92
C ASN A 10 14.84 -4.99 1.78
N GLN A 11 14.60 -5.70 2.88
CA GLN A 11 14.43 -7.16 2.89
C GLN A 11 12.95 -7.55 2.75
N SER A 12 12.03 -6.63 3.04
CA SER A 12 10.58 -6.86 3.04
C SER A 12 9.83 -6.06 1.97
N ASP A 13 10.43 -5.89 0.78
CA ASP A 13 9.70 -5.31 -0.36
C ASP A 13 8.55 -6.24 -0.76
N PHE A 14 7.41 -5.67 -1.15
CA PHE A 14 6.23 -6.43 -1.56
C PHE A 14 5.68 -5.94 -2.90
N TRP A 15 4.88 -6.79 -3.57
CA TRP A 15 4.28 -6.46 -4.86
C TRP A 15 2.78 -6.25 -4.72
N LYS A 16 2.26 -5.21 -5.38
CA LYS A 16 0.83 -4.95 -5.55
C LYS A 16 0.53 -4.59 -6.99
N LEU A 17 -0.65 -4.98 -7.46
CA LEU A 17 -1.20 -4.49 -8.72
C LEU A 17 -1.62 -3.01 -8.56
N VAL A 18 -1.70 -2.29 -9.68
CA VAL A 18 -2.07 -0.86 -9.69
C VAL A 18 -3.56 -0.61 -9.39
N ASP A 19 -4.37 -1.65 -9.49
CA ASP A 19 -5.80 -1.68 -9.21
C ASP A 19 -6.12 -2.32 -7.84
N SER A 20 -5.10 -2.61 -7.02
CA SER A 20 -5.30 -3.26 -5.73
C SER A 20 -6.00 -2.32 -4.74
N SER A 21 -7.05 -2.81 -4.09
CA SER A 21 -7.76 -2.09 -3.02
C SER A 21 -6.93 -1.82 -1.77
N ASP A 22 -5.71 -2.36 -1.67
CA ASP A 22 -4.82 -2.16 -0.53
C ASP A 22 -3.95 -0.90 -0.67
N ILE A 23 -3.92 -0.28 -1.85
CA ILE A 23 -3.15 0.94 -2.12
C ILE A 23 -4.07 2.11 -2.43
N HIS A 24 -3.76 3.27 -1.87
CA HIS A 24 -4.56 4.48 -2.02
C HIS A 24 -3.65 5.71 -2.12
N PRO A 25 -4.13 6.82 -2.72
CA PRO A 25 -3.39 8.08 -2.69
C PRO A 25 -3.21 8.59 -1.26
N ILE A 26 -2.12 9.33 -1.03
CA ILE A 26 -1.84 9.95 0.26
C ILE A 26 -3.01 10.86 0.68
N GLY A 27 -3.38 10.82 1.96
CA GLY A 27 -4.54 11.53 2.52
C GLY A 27 -5.82 10.67 2.60
N HIS A 28 -5.90 9.54 1.90
CA HIS A 28 -7.05 8.63 1.99
C HIS A 28 -7.32 8.15 3.43
N CYS A 29 -6.28 7.78 4.17
CA CYS A 29 -6.42 7.30 5.56
C CYS A 29 -7.09 8.35 6.47
N GLU A 30 -6.63 9.59 6.41
CA GLU A 30 -7.18 10.71 7.20
C GLU A 30 -8.62 11.03 6.79
N LYS A 31 -8.91 11.07 5.48
CA LYS A 31 -10.26 11.35 4.96
C LYS A 31 -11.30 10.34 5.47
N ASN A 32 -10.89 9.11 5.75
CA ASN A 32 -11.74 8.05 6.30
C ASN A 32 -11.67 7.94 7.83
N GLY A 33 -11.12 8.95 8.53
CA GLY A 33 -11.05 9.00 9.98
C GLY A 33 -9.94 8.13 10.60
N GLY A 34 -9.02 7.62 9.79
CA GLY A 34 -7.87 6.84 10.23
C GLY A 34 -6.61 7.68 10.46
N MET A 35 -5.59 7.04 11.02
CA MET A 35 -4.26 7.62 11.21
C MET A 35 -3.19 6.66 10.68
N LEU A 36 -2.24 7.18 9.90
CA LEU A 36 -1.10 6.40 9.40
C LEU A 36 -0.26 5.86 10.57
N GLN A 37 0.04 4.57 10.51
CA GLN A 37 0.80 3.85 11.54
C GLN A 37 2.25 3.62 11.10
N PRO A 38 3.21 3.58 12.04
CA PRO A 38 4.55 3.14 11.71
C PRO A 38 4.53 1.67 11.24
N PRO A 39 5.36 1.29 10.26
CA PRO A 39 5.46 -0.09 9.83
C PRO A 39 6.00 -0.99 10.95
N LEU A 40 5.65 -2.29 10.93
CA LEU A 40 6.13 -3.24 11.95
C LEU A 40 7.66 -3.30 12.05
N GLY A 41 8.36 -3.13 10.92
CA GLY A 41 9.81 -3.06 10.82
C GLY A 41 10.40 -1.65 10.93
N PHE A 42 9.69 -0.69 11.55
CA PHE A 42 10.18 0.68 11.68
C PHE A 42 11.49 0.72 12.47
N ARG A 43 12.54 1.27 11.86
CA ARG A 43 13.90 1.22 12.38
C ARG A 43 14.21 2.27 13.45
N MET A 44 13.28 3.19 13.73
CA MET A 44 13.43 4.23 14.76
C MET A 44 12.45 3.98 15.91
N THR A 45 12.55 4.79 16.97
CA THR A 45 11.63 4.68 18.12
C THR A 45 10.20 5.05 17.70
N PRO A 46 9.15 4.42 18.26
CA PRO A 46 7.77 4.77 17.95
C PRO A 46 7.43 6.24 18.18
N SER A 47 8.04 6.87 19.20
CA SER A 47 7.89 8.30 19.50
C SER A 47 8.38 9.23 18.39
N SER A 48 9.29 8.76 17.52
CA SER A 48 9.80 9.54 16.39
C SER A 48 8.88 9.53 15.16
N TRP A 49 7.87 8.65 15.13
CA TRP A 49 6.97 8.45 13.99
C TRP A 49 6.33 9.75 13.46
N PRO A 50 5.74 10.63 14.30
CA PRO A 50 5.10 11.84 13.79
C PRO A 50 6.07 12.77 13.07
N MET A 51 7.30 12.91 13.60
CA MET A 51 8.33 13.74 12.98
C MET A 51 8.88 13.09 11.71
N PHE A 52 9.05 11.77 11.72
CA PHE A 52 9.48 11.00 10.55
C PHE A 52 8.47 11.16 9.40
N LEU A 53 7.18 10.93 9.65
CA LEU A 53 6.12 11.05 8.66
C LEU A 53 6.09 12.44 8.03
N ARG A 54 6.12 13.50 8.85
CA ARG A 54 6.18 14.88 8.36
C ARG A 54 7.40 15.13 7.48
N LYS A 55 8.56 14.57 7.85
CA LYS A 55 9.81 14.73 7.10
C LYS A 55 9.73 14.06 5.73
N ILE A 56 9.26 12.81 5.66
CA ILE A 56 9.22 12.07 4.39
C ILE A 56 8.17 12.62 3.42
N LEU A 57 7.07 13.19 3.93
CA LEU A 57 6.01 13.75 3.10
C LEU A 57 6.36 15.15 2.56
N ASN A 58 7.25 15.89 3.22
CA ASN A 58 7.65 17.21 2.78
C ASN A 58 8.48 17.14 1.48
N GLY A 59 7.92 17.63 0.38
CA GLY A 59 8.57 17.58 -0.93
C GLY A 59 8.59 16.19 -1.58
N ALA A 60 7.81 15.23 -1.05
CA ALA A 60 7.68 13.92 -1.65
C ALA A 60 7.07 14.00 -3.05
N TYR A 61 7.51 13.10 -3.94
CA TYR A 61 6.79 12.86 -5.19
C TYR A 61 5.60 11.95 -4.89
N ILE A 62 4.40 12.51 -4.89
CA ILE A 62 3.16 11.81 -4.53
C ILE A 62 2.49 11.30 -5.79
N ALA A 63 2.12 10.02 -5.80
CA ALA A 63 1.31 9.44 -6.85
C ALA A 63 -0.05 10.17 -6.95
N PRO A 64 -0.40 10.76 -8.11
CA PRO A 64 -1.69 11.39 -8.32
C PRO A 64 -2.86 10.42 -8.10
N SER A 65 -4.03 10.91 -7.66
CA SER A 65 -5.17 10.03 -7.37
C SER A 65 -5.79 9.38 -8.60
N ASP A 66 -5.67 10.02 -9.77
CA ASP A 66 -6.25 9.59 -11.04
C ASP A 66 -5.52 8.39 -11.70
N ILE A 67 -4.33 8.05 -11.21
CA ILE A 67 -3.59 6.86 -11.68
C ILE A 67 -3.86 5.60 -10.84
N PHE A 68 -4.66 5.69 -9.79
CA PHE A 68 -5.15 4.53 -9.02
C PHE A 68 -6.40 3.98 -9.70
N ILE A 69 -6.41 2.69 -10.00
CA ILE A 69 -7.44 2.03 -10.80
C ILE A 69 -8.39 1.27 -9.86
N GLU A 70 -9.68 1.20 -10.22
CA GLU A 70 -10.64 0.41 -9.46
C GLU A 70 -10.38 -1.10 -9.62
N GLU A 71 -10.45 -1.83 -8.52
CA GLU A 71 -10.29 -3.29 -8.52
C GLU A 71 -11.39 -3.97 -9.36
N PRO A 72 -11.04 -4.96 -10.19
CA PRO A 72 -12.03 -5.70 -10.98
C PRO A 72 -13.03 -6.44 -10.08
N LYS A 73 -14.26 -6.58 -10.57
CA LYS A 73 -15.33 -7.25 -9.82
C LYS A 73 -15.01 -8.73 -9.58
N SER A 74 -15.03 -9.13 -8.31
CA SER A 74 -14.88 -10.52 -7.91
C SER A 74 -15.99 -11.42 -8.48
N PRO A 75 -15.67 -12.63 -8.97
CA PRO A 75 -16.67 -13.61 -9.36
C PRO A 75 -17.58 -14.02 -8.18
N LYS A 76 -18.88 -14.16 -8.43
CA LYS A 76 -19.87 -14.49 -7.37
C LYS A 76 -19.69 -15.87 -6.72
N SER A 77 -18.90 -16.74 -7.32
CA SER A 77 -18.66 -18.11 -6.85
C SER A 77 -17.37 -18.63 -7.47
N ASN A 78 -16.74 -19.61 -6.83
CA ASN A 78 -15.59 -20.29 -7.41
C ASN A 78 -15.99 -21.01 -8.71
N LYS A 79 -15.39 -20.61 -9.84
CA LYS A 79 -15.60 -21.23 -11.16
C LYS A 79 -14.43 -22.10 -11.60
N PHE A 80 -13.37 -22.20 -10.81
CA PHE A 80 -12.22 -23.06 -11.11
C PHE A 80 -12.63 -24.53 -11.12
N LYS A 81 -11.99 -25.31 -11.99
CA LYS A 81 -12.15 -26.75 -12.13
C LYS A 81 -10.80 -27.44 -12.11
N VAL A 82 -10.76 -28.65 -11.55
CA VAL A 82 -9.55 -29.48 -11.52
C VAL A 82 -9.02 -29.65 -12.95
N GLY A 83 -7.72 -29.41 -13.13
CA GLY A 83 -7.04 -29.51 -14.42
C GLY A 83 -6.89 -28.19 -15.18
N GLN A 84 -7.58 -27.10 -14.79
CA GLN A 84 -7.32 -25.79 -15.36
C GLN A 84 -5.93 -25.27 -14.98
N LYS A 85 -5.29 -24.55 -15.91
CA LYS A 85 -3.97 -23.91 -15.72
C LYS A 85 -4.15 -22.39 -15.68
N LEU A 86 -3.31 -21.70 -14.92
CA LEU A 86 -3.34 -20.25 -14.71
C LEU A 86 -1.96 -19.74 -14.29
N GLU A 87 -1.81 -18.41 -14.21
CA GLU A 87 -0.66 -17.72 -13.63
C GLU A 87 -0.90 -17.44 -12.14
N ALA A 88 0.11 -17.66 -11.31
CA ALA A 88 0.07 -17.46 -9.86
C ALA A 88 1.38 -16.82 -9.36
#